data_AF-A0A3D1MBY0-F1
#
_entry.id   AF-A0A3D1MBY0-F1
#
_cell.length_a   1.000
_cell.length_b   1.000
_cell.length_c   1.000
_cell.angle_alpha   90.00
_cell.angle_beta   90.00
_cell.angle_gamma   90.00
#
_symmetry.space_group_name_H-M   'P 1'
#
loop_
_entity.id
_entity.type
_entity.pdbx_description
1 polymer ?
#
loop_
_entity_poly.entity_id
_entity_poly.type
_entity_poly.pdbx_seq_one_letter_code
_entity_poly.pdbx_strand_id
1 'polypeptide(L)'
;MRIVSFLLTFFVCASLTSQGISFFEGSFDAAKELAAKEGKLIFMDSYAKWCGPCKRMARDVFTVEEVGDFFNANFVNLKMDMETEEG
;
A
#
# COMPACT_ATOMS: atom_id res chain seq x y z
N MET A 1 -31.32 -25.80 6.23
CA MET A 1 -31.31 -24.57 5.39
C MET A 1 -30.89 -23.29 6.11
N ARG A 2 -31.10 -23.10 7.42
CA ARG A 2 -30.68 -21.85 8.14
C ARG A 2 -29.15 -21.73 8.35
N ILE A 3 -28.46 -22.86 8.55
CA ILE A 3 -26.99 -22.91 8.77
C ILE A 3 -26.20 -22.64 7.48
N VAL A 4 -26.65 -23.20 6.34
CA VAL A 4 -25.99 -22.98 5.04
C VAL A 4 -26.09 -21.51 4.61
N SER A 5 -27.23 -20.86 4.89
CA SER A 5 -27.42 -19.43 4.63
C SER A 5 -26.49 -18.56 5.49
N PHE A 6 -26.22 -18.96 6.74
CA PHE A 6 -25.27 -18.27 7.63
C PHE A 6 -23.82 -18.43 7.17
N LEU A 7 -23.42 -19.64 6.72
CA LEU A 7 -22.08 -19.92 6.18
C LEU A 7 -21.82 -19.19 4.85
N LEU A 8 -22.82 -19.08 3.99
CA LEU A 8 -22.69 -18.36 2.71
C LEU A 8 -22.52 -16.85 2.91
N THR A 9 -23.09 -16.30 3.98
CA THR A 9 -22.98 -14.85 4.28
C THR A 9 -21.60 -14.50 4.87
N PHE A 10 -20.94 -15.44 5.54
CA PHE A 10 -19.60 -15.24 6.09
C PHE A 10 -18.50 -15.21 5.01
N PHE A 11 -18.67 -15.95 3.92
CA PHE A 11 -17.67 -16.03 2.84
C PHE A 11 -17.58 -14.74 1.99
N VAL A 12 -18.69 -13.98 1.88
CA VAL A 12 -18.75 -12.77 1.04
C VAL A 12 -17.98 -11.58 1.64
N CYS A 13 -17.78 -11.52 2.96
CA CYS A 13 -17.02 -10.43 3.59
C CYS A 13 -15.49 -10.53 3.41
N ALA A 14 -14.96 -11.70 3.02
CA ALA A 14 -13.52 -11.91 2.95
C ALA A 14 -12.85 -11.32 1.70
N SER A 15 -13.60 -10.74 0.76
CA SER A 15 -13.09 -10.27 -0.54
C SER A 15 -12.95 -8.75 -0.63
N LEU A 16 -12.79 -8.04 0.49
CA LEU A 16 -12.34 -6.64 0.47
C LEU A 16 -10.82 -6.61 0.25
N THR A 17 -10.40 -6.85 -1.00
CA THR A 17 -9.03 -6.53 -1.42
C THR A 17 -8.91 -5.01 -1.49
N SER A 18 -7.91 -4.47 -0.78
CA SER A 18 -7.57 -3.05 -0.88
C SER A 18 -7.15 -2.76 -2.32
N GLN A 19 -7.83 -1.83 -3.00
CA GLN A 19 -7.45 -1.44 -4.35
C GLN A 19 -6.21 -0.54 -4.32
N GLY A 20 -5.21 -0.87 -5.14
CA GLY A 20 -4.01 -0.05 -5.32
C GLY A 20 -2.82 -0.41 -4.41
N ILE A 21 -1.82 0.47 -4.38
CA ILE A 21 -0.60 0.31 -3.60
C ILE A 21 -0.91 0.50 -2.11
N SER A 22 -0.54 -0.48 -1.31
CA SER A 22 -0.57 -0.43 0.15
C SER A 22 0.74 0.15 0.65
N PHE A 23 0.67 1.36 1.21
CA PHE A 23 1.82 2.02 1.81
C PHE A 23 1.95 1.64 3.29
N PHE A 24 3.16 1.26 3.68
CA PHE A 24 3.56 1.01 5.04
C PHE A 24 3.53 2.32 5.85
N GLU A 25 2.90 2.26 7.02
CA GLU A 25 2.87 3.36 7.98
C GLU A 25 3.97 3.16 9.02
N GLY A 26 5.02 3.98 8.96
CA GLY A 26 6.13 3.94 9.90
C GLY A 26 7.34 4.73 9.43
N SER A 27 8.43 4.69 10.20
CA SER A 27 9.69 5.35 9.84
C SER A 27 10.42 4.58 8.74
N PHE A 28 11.37 5.25 8.08
CA PHE A 28 12.26 4.59 7.12
C PHE A 28 13.09 3.46 7.76
N ASP A 29 13.47 3.60 9.04
CA ASP A 29 14.16 2.53 9.77
C ASP A 29 13.26 1.30 9.96
N ALA A 30 12.00 1.50 10.34
CA ALA A 30 11.03 0.40 10.45
C ALA A 30 10.77 -0.26 9.08
N ALA A 31 10.73 0.52 8.00
CA ALA A 31 10.60 0.00 6.64
C ALA A 31 11.83 -0.83 6.22
N LYS A 32 13.05 -0.42 6.60
CA LYS A 32 14.28 -1.21 6.38
C LYS A 32 14.28 -2.53 7.13
N GLU A 33 13.87 -2.51 8.40
CA GLU A 33 13.74 -3.73 9.19
C GLU A 33 12.72 -4.69 8.58
N LEU A 34 11.56 -4.17 8.15
CA LEU A 34 10.52 -4.97 7.49
C LEU A 34 11.00 -5.52 6.14
N ALA A 35 11.64 -4.70 5.31
CA ALA A 35 12.18 -5.10 4.03
C ALA A 35 13.24 -6.20 4.16
N ALA A 36 14.14 -6.08 5.14
CA ALA A 36 15.13 -7.11 5.45
C ALA A 36 14.48 -8.41 5.94
N LYS A 37 13.43 -8.31 6.78
CA LYS A 37 12.68 -9.45 7.29
C LYS A 37 11.89 -10.18 6.19
N GLU A 38 11.27 -9.44 5.28
CA GLU A 38 10.47 -9.99 4.18
C GLU A 38 11.31 -10.36 2.95
N GLY A 39 12.59 -9.96 2.90
CA GLY A 39 13.44 -10.16 1.73
C GLY A 39 12.99 -9.33 0.52
N LYS A 40 12.35 -8.18 0.76
CA LYS A 40 11.81 -7.29 -0.28
C LYS A 40 12.66 -6.02 -0.40
N LEU A 41 12.54 -5.34 -1.54
CA LEU A 41 13.09 -3.99 -1.71
C LEU A 41 12.12 -2.94 -1.17
N ILE A 42 12.61 -1.74 -0.88
CA ILE A 42 11.76 -0.60 -0.51
C ILE A 42 11.44 0.21 -1.76
N PHE A 43 10.17 0.45 -2.00
CA PHE A 43 9.72 1.47 -2.94
C PHE A 43 9.37 2.72 -2.15
N MET A 44 10.06 3.84 -2.40
CA MET A 44 9.85 5.09 -1.70
C MET A 44 9.20 6.13 -2.62
N ASP A 45 7.97 6.52 -2.31
CA ASP A 45 7.29 7.68 -2.90
C ASP A 45 7.69 8.94 -2.14
N SER A 46 8.76 9.59 -2.61
CA SER A 46 9.23 10.88 -2.12
C SER A 46 8.39 12.01 -2.73
N TYR A 47 7.38 12.48 -1.99
CA TYR A 47 6.45 13.52 -2.45
C TYR A 47 6.64 14.83 -1.69
N ALA A 48 6.02 15.89 -2.19
CA ALA A 48 5.85 17.16 -1.46
C ALA A 48 4.36 17.55 -1.48
N LYS A 49 3.87 18.24 -0.46
CA LYS A 49 2.45 18.61 -0.34
C LYS A 49 1.99 19.53 -1.46
N TRP A 50 2.88 20.32 -2.06
CA TRP A 50 2.56 21.20 -3.19
C TRP A 50 2.82 20.54 -4.56
N CYS A 51 3.39 19.33 -4.61
CA CYS A 51 3.71 18.66 -5.85
C CYS A 51 2.43 18.17 -6.58
N GLY A 52 1.97 18.96 -7.56
CA GLY A 52 0.83 18.62 -8.41
C GLY A 52 0.96 17.28 -9.15
N PRO A 53 2.11 16.99 -9.81
CA PRO A 53 2.33 15.69 -10.46
C PRO A 53 2.27 14.51 -9.50
N CYS A 54 2.82 14.64 -8.28
CA CYS A 54 2.81 13.58 -7.26
C CYS A 54 1.37 13.24 -6.85
N LYS A 55 0.53 14.25 -6.64
CA LYS A 55 -0.91 14.05 -6.36
C LYS A 55 -1.64 13.35 -7.51
N ARG A 56 -1.28 13.67 -8.76
CA ARG A 56 -1.85 13.02 -9.94
C ARG A 56 -1.48 11.54 -9.97
N MET A 57 -0.21 11.20 -9.76
CA MET A 57 0.25 9.82 -9.70
C MET A 57 -0.42 9.04 -8.57
N ALA A 58 -0.54 9.64 -7.38
CA ALA A 58 -1.22 9.02 -6.25
C ALA A 58 -2.71 8.73 -6.51
N ARG A 59 -3.38 9.57 -7.29
CA ARG A 59 -4.80 9.40 -7.64
C ARG A 59 -5.03 8.45 -8.81
N ASP A 60 -4.22 8.56 -9.87
CA ASP A 60 -4.50 7.93 -11.16
C ASP A 60 -3.72 6.62 -11.37
N VAL A 61 -2.61 6.41 -10.65
CA VAL A 61 -1.71 5.26 -10.84
C VAL A 61 -1.67 4.40 -9.58
N PHE A 62 -1.48 4.99 -8.40
CA PHE A 62 -1.35 4.21 -7.16
C PHE A 62 -2.68 3.57 -6.69
N THR A 63 -3.80 3.94 -7.29
CA THR A 63 -5.12 3.35 -7.04
C THR A 63 -5.46 2.20 -7.99
N VAL A 64 -4.66 2.02 -9.06
CA VAL A 64 -4.89 0.96 -10.06
C VAL A 64 -4.52 -0.40 -9.47
N GLU A 65 -5.43 -1.37 -9.58
CA GLU A 65 -5.28 -2.71 -8.99
C GLU A 65 -4.02 -3.42 -9.49
N GLU A 66 -3.79 -3.46 -10.80
CA GLU A 66 -2.63 -4.12 -11.41
C GLU A 66 -1.29 -3.53 -10.92
N VAL A 67 -1.27 -2.21 -10.67
CA VAL A 67 -0.12 -1.52 -10.08
C VAL A 67 0.02 -1.93 -8.62
N GLY A 68 -1.08 -1.90 -7.87
CA GLY A 68 -1.13 -2.39 -6.49
C GLY A 68 -0.58 -3.80 -6.34
N ASP A 69 -1.06 -4.75 -7.15
CA ASP A 69 -0.66 -6.15 -7.12
C ASP A 69 0.85 -6.32 -7.31
N PHE A 70 1.41 -5.65 -8.32
CA PHE A 70 2.84 -5.69 -8.56
C PHE A 70 3.63 -5.08 -7.40
N PHE A 71 3.23 -3.90 -6.92
CA PHE A 71 4.00 -3.20 -5.90
C PHE A 71 3.90 -3.88 -4.52
N ASN A 72 2.71 -4.31 -4.13
CA ASN A 72 2.46 -4.97 -2.84
C ASN A 72 3.15 -6.34 -2.75
N ALA A 73 3.28 -7.05 -3.88
CA ALA A 73 3.98 -8.33 -3.93
C ALA A 73 5.51 -8.20 -3.84
N ASN A 74 6.08 -7.16 -4.44
CA ASN A 74 7.52 -7.06 -4.65
C ASN A 74 8.23 -6.10 -3.68
N PHE A 75 7.52 -5.14 -3.10
CA PHE A 75 8.12 -4.07 -2.31
C PHE A 75 7.46 -3.86 -0.95
N VAL A 76 8.24 -3.30 -0.03
CA VAL A 76 7.71 -2.51 1.09
C VAL A 76 7.54 -1.09 0.57
N ASN A 77 6.30 -0.67 0.33
CA ASN A 77 6.01 0.66 -0.20
C ASN A 77 5.97 1.68 0.94
N LEU A 78 6.71 2.77 0.85
CA LEU A 78 6.78 3.82 1.86
C LEU A 78 6.52 5.18 1.18
N LYS A 79 5.75 6.06 1.84
CA LYS A 79 5.63 7.46 1.42
C LYS A 79 6.42 8.36 2.37
N MET A 80 7.09 9.35 1.81
CA MET A 80 7.95 10.27 2.55
C MET A 80 7.73 11.69 2.02
N ASP A 81 7.46 12.64 2.92
CA ASP A 81 7.08 14.00 2.59
C ASP A 81 8.30 14.91 2.67
N MET A 82 9.04 15.03 1.56
CA MET A 82 10.37 15.65 1.36
C MET A 82 10.53 17.11 1.84
N GLU A 83 9.52 17.65 2.50
CA GLU A 83 9.48 18.95 3.16
C GLU A 83 9.68 18.86 4.68
N THR A 84 9.87 17.65 5.24
CA THR A 84 10.05 17.43 6.67
C THR A 84 11.51 17.14 7.02
N GLU A 85 11.90 17.25 8.30
CA GLU A 85 13.28 16.92 8.72
C GLU A 85 13.61 15.43 8.51
N GLU A 86 12.58 14.58 8.40
CA GLU A 86 12.68 13.13 8.27
C GLU A 86 12.81 12.66 6.81
N GLY A 87 12.70 13.59 5.86
CA GLY A 87 12.36 13.32 4.47
C GLY A 87 11.00 13.94 4.25
#